data_AF-A4FP77-F1
#
_entry.id   AF-A4FP77-F1
#
_cell.length_a   1.000
_cell.length_b   1.000
_cell.length_c   1.000
_cell.angle_alpha   90.00
_cell.angle_beta   90.00
_cell.angle_gamma   90.00
#
_symmetry.space_group_name_H-M   'P 1'
#
loop_
_entity.id
_entity.type
_entity.pdbx_description
1 polymer ?
#
loop_
_entity_poly.entity_id
_entity_poly.type
_entity_poly.pdbx_seq_one_letter_code
_entity_poly.pdbx_strand_id
1 'polypeptide(L)'
;MGLVVFLVTLVAVLAAAGYAGYLAMLTSAAKKRPGGGPAVDFAKKRMPVAGAMLGVTLLAMLIGTGESWGADVFAVLLAAGGGVGSVKALQTSQSRFREGQY
;
A
#
# COMPACT_ATOMS: atom_id res chain seq x y z
N MET A 1 10.81 14.99 12.51
CA MET A 1 11.02 14.55 11.11
C MET A 1 11.68 15.64 10.27
N GLY A 2 12.62 15.28 9.38
CA GLY A 2 13.13 16.20 8.36
C GLY A 2 12.15 16.40 7.19
N LEU A 3 12.23 17.52 6.47
CA LEU A 3 11.29 17.89 5.38
C LEU A 3 11.16 16.81 4.30
N VAL A 4 12.28 16.26 3.84
CA VAL A 4 12.27 15.20 2.81
C VAL A 4 11.55 13.96 3.33
N VAL A 5 11.85 13.53 4.56
CA VAL A 5 11.23 12.35 5.18
C VAL A 5 9.72 12.57 5.36
N PHE A 6 9.32 13.78 5.77
CA PHE A 6 7.92 14.17 5.88
C PHE A 6 7.20 14.07 4.55
N LEU A 7 7.77 14.61 3.47
CA LEU A 7 7.16 14.55 2.13
C LEU A 7 7.04 13.10 1.62
N VAL A 8 8.07 12.28 1.83
CA VAL A 8 8.04 10.86 1.43
C VAL A 8 6.95 10.11 2.19
N THR A 9 6.86 10.29 3.50
CA THR A 9 5.83 9.64 4.33
C THR A 9 4.43 10.15 4.00
N LEU A 10 4.29 11.45 3.70
CA LEU A 10 3.02 12.02 3.25
C LEU A 10 2.56 11.39 1.93
N VAL A 11 3.46 11.24 0.95
CA VAL A 11 3.16 10.54 -0.31
C VAL A 11 2.75 9.09 -0.05
N ALA A 12 3.42 8.38 0.86
CA ALA A 12 3.06 7.01 1.23
C ALA A 12 1.66 6.92 1.86
N VAL A 13 1.30 7.84 2.75
CA VAL A 13 -0.03 7.93 3.36
C VAL A 13 -1.09 8.21 2.29
N LEU A 14 -0.84 9.16 1.38
CA LEU A 14 -1.77 9.48 0.29
C LEU A 14 -1.98 8.29 -0.64
N ALA A 15 -0.93 7.55 -0.98
CA ALA A 15 -1.02 6.35 -1.80
C ALA A 15 -1.84 5.24 -1.12
N ALA A 16 -1.57 4.97 0.16
CA ALA A 16 -2.30 3.97 0.92
C ALA A 16 -3.79 4.35 1.10
N ALA A 17 -4.06 5.62 1.38
CA ALA A 17 -5.42 6.15 1.51
C ALA A 17 -6.17 6.09 0.16
N GLY A 18 -5.50 6.45 -0.94
CA GLY A 18 -6.05 6.35 -2.28
C GLY A 18 -6.41 4.91 -2.67
N TYR A 19 -5.56 3.95 -2.36
CA TYR A 19 -5.83 2.53 -2.62
C TYR A 19 -6.99 1.99 -1.77
N ALA A 20 -7.00 2.28 -0.47
CA ALA A 20 -8.10 1.90 0.42
C ALA A 20 -9.43 2.55 -0.03
N GLY A 21 -9.41 3.84 -0.34
CA GLY A 21 -10.55 4.59 -0.85
C GLY A 21 -11.07 4.05 -2.19
N TYR A 22 -10.16 3.70 -3.11
CA TYR A 22 -10.51 3.10 -4.40
C TYR A 22 -11.25 1.77 -4.21
N LEU A 23 -10.73 0.87 -3.38
CA LEU A 23 -11.39 -0.41 -3.17
C LEU A 23 -12.73 -0.26 -2.42
N ALA A 24 -12.84 0.70 -1.49
CA ALA A 24 -14.10 1.03 -0.83
C ALA A 24 -15.14 1.55 -1.83
N MET A 25 -14.73 2.46 -2.74
CA MET A 25 -15.58 2.98 -3.82
C MET A 25 -15.98 1.87 -4.80
N LEU A 26 -15.04 1.03 -5.23
CA LEU A 26 -15.29 -0.12 -6.10
C LEU A 26 -16.34 -1.06 -5.48
N THR A 27 -16.20 -1.35 -4.20
CA THR A 27 -17.17 -2.18 -3.46
C THR A 27 -18.56 -1.54 -3.45
N SER A 28 -18.65 -0.24 -3.19
CA SER A 28 -19.91 0.51 -3.16
C SER A 28 -20.58 0.56 -4.54
N ALA A 29 -19.81 0.81 -5.59
CA ALA A 29 -20.29 0.84 -6.97
C ALA A 29 -20.71 -0.56 -7.46
N ALA A 30 -19.90 -1.58 -7.20
CA ALA A 30 -20.17 -2.95 -7.63
C ALA A 30 -21.41 -3.55 -6.96
N LYS A 31 -21.67 -3.22 -5.69
CA LYS A 31 -22.91 -3.63 -4.99
C LYS A 31 -24.19 -3.13 -5.65
N LYS A 32 -24.14 -2.00 -6.35
CA LYS A 32 -25.30 -1.37 -7.00
C LYS A 32 -25.57 -1.93 -8.42
N ARG A 33 -24.68 -2.77 -8.95
CA ARG A 33 -24.79 -3.31 -10.32
C ARG A 33 -25.16 -4.81 -10.31
N PRO A 34 -26.15 -5.24 -11.11
CA PRO A 34 -26.39 -6.66 -11.36
C PRO A 34 -25.11 -7.31 -11.92
N GLY A 35 -24.70 -8.44 -11.35
CA GLY A 35 -23.45 -9.14 -11.73
C GLY A 35 -22.17 -8.57 -11.11
N GLY A 36 -22.23 -7.56 -10.24
CA GLY A 36 -21.06 -6.98 -9.57
C GLY A 36 -20.44 -7.84 -8.45
N GLY A 37 -21.02 -9.01 -8.14
CA GLY A 37 -20.57 -9.91 -7.07
C GLY A 37 -19.06 -10.22 -7.08
N PRO A 38 -18.47 -10.63 -8.22
CA PRO A 38 -17.03 -10.94 -8.29
C PRO A 38 -16.13 -9.74 -7.95
N ALA A 39 -16.52 -8.52 -8.34
CA ALA A 39 -15.77 -7.31 -8.03
C ALA A 39 -15.86 -6.94 -6.54
N VAL A 40 -17.03 -7.18 -5.92
CA VAL A 40 -17.21 -7.03 -4.46
C VAL A 40 -16.31 -8.02 -3.71
N ASP A 41 -16.25 -9.28 -4.12
CA ASP A 41 -15.43 -10.31 -3.45
C ASP A 41 -13.93 -10.04 -3.63
N PHE A 42 -13.53 -9.60 -4.82
CA PHE A 42 -12.17 -9.16 -5.10
C PHE A 42 -11.74 -8.03 -4.18
N ALA A 43 -12.59 -7.01 -4.02
CA ALA A 43 -12.29 -5.85 -3.20
C ALA A 43 -12.28 -6.21 -1.70
N LYS A 44 -13.26 -7.00 -1.24
CA LYS A 44 -13.32 -7.50 0.14
C LYS A 44 -12.08 -8.29 0.55
N LYS A 45 -11.56 -9.16 -0.32
CA LYS A 45 -10.33 -9.93 -0.04
C LYS A 45 -9.10 -9.03 0.14
N ARG A 46 -9.07 -7.85 -0.49
CA ARG A 46 -7.94 -6.91 -0.43
C ARG A 46 -8.11 -5.82 0.61
N MET A 47 -9.32 -5.61 1.12
CA MET A 47 -9.58 -4.58 2.11
C MET A 47 -8.75 -4.70 3.39
N PRO A 48 -8.54 -5.90 3.96
CA PRO A 48 -7.69 -6.05 5.14
C PRO A 48 -6.25 -5.62 4.86
N VAL A 49 -5.72 -5.95 3.68
CA VAL A 49 -4.36 -5.56 3.28
C VAL A 49 -4.26 -4.05 3.08
N ALA A 50 -5.22 -3.44 2.39
CA ALA A 50 -5.27 -1.99 2.20
C ALA A 50 -5.40 -1.24 3.52
N GLY A 51 -6.26 -1.73 4.42
CA GLY A 51 -6.43 -1.18 5.76
C GLY A 51 -5.16 -1.31 6.61
N ALA A 52 -4.48 -2.46 6.55
CA ALA A 52 -3.21 -2.67 7.23
C ALA A 52 -2.12 -1.71 6.71
N MET A 53 -1.99 -1.55 5.39
CA MET A 53 -1.04 -0.61 4.78
C MET A 53 -1.32 0.83 5.20
N LEU A 54 -2.60 1.25 5.16
CA LEU A 54 -2.98 2.58 5.62
C LEU A 54 -2.68 2.76 7.12
N GLY A 55 -3.00 1.78 7.95
CA GLY A 55 -2.70 1.80 9.38
C GLY A 55 -1.19 1.92 9.66
N VAL A 56 -0.36 1.15 8.95
CA VAL A 56 1.11 1.19 9.09
C VAL A 56 1.67 2.54 8.65
N THR A 57 1.22 3.10 7.53
CA THR A 57 1.70 4.40 7.03
C THR A 57 1.29 5.56 7.95
N LEU A 58 0.06 5.53 8.48
CA LEU A 58 -0.40 6.51 9.47
C LEU A 58 0.36 6.38 10.80
N LEU A 59 0.64 5.14 11.24
CA LEU A 59 1.47 4.89 12.42
C LEU A 59 2.89 5.40 12.21
N ALA A 60 3.50 5.15 11.06
CA ALA A 60 4.82 5.67 10.72
C ALA A 60 4.86 7.20 10.69
N MET A 61 3.82 7.84 10.13
CA MET A 61 3.66 9.29 10.16
C MET A 61 3.55 9.82 11.59
N LEU A 62 2.73 9.18 12.44
CA LEU A 62 2.54 9.56 13.84
C LEU A 62 3.84 9.43 14.63
N ILE A 63 4.55 8.31 14.53
CA ILE A 63 5.83 8.11 15.21
C ILE A 63 6.86 9.13 14.71
N GLY A 64 6.88 9.43 13.40
CA GLY A 64 7.78 10.43 12.80
C GLY A 64 7.55 11.87 13.28
N THR A 65 6.42 12.16 13.95
CA THR A 65 6.19 13.46 14.61
C THR A 65 6.91 13.61 15.95
N GLY A 66 7.41 12.52 16.55
CA GLY A 66 8.23 12.56 17.77
C GLY A 66 9.71 12.87 17.51
N GLU A 67 10.41 13.47 18.48
CA GLU A 67 11.84 13.83 18.42
C GLU A 67 12.83 12.64 18.48
N SER A 68 12.45 11.43 18.05
CA SER A 68 13.28 10.23 18.21
C SER A 68 13.88 9.70 16.90
N TRP A 69 15.22 9.67 16.85
CA TRP A 69 16.06 9.10 15.79
C TRP A 69 15.71 7.64 15.44
N GLY A 70 15.15 6.88 16.38
CA GLY A 70 14.75 5.48 16.15
C GLY A 70 13.58 5.30 15.18
N ALA A 71 12.70 6.31 15.07
CA ALA A 71 11.54 6.29 14.18
C ALA A 71 11.92 6.34 12.70
N ASP A 72 12.91 7.18 12.36
CA ASP A 72 13.37 7.36 11.00
C ASP A 72 14.08 6.11 10.46
N VAL A 73 14.84 5.40 11.30
CA VAL A 73 15.51 4.13 10.93
C VAL A 73 14.49 3.02 10.66
N PHE A 74 13.45 2.89 11.49
CA PHE A 74 12.37 1.91 11.26
C PHE A 74 11.56 2.23 10.01
N ALA A 75 11.27 3.51 9.75
CA ALA A 75 10.57 3.94 8.54
C ALA A 75 11.39 3.65 7.28
N VAL A 76 12.70 3.89 7.31
CA VAL A 76 13.62 3.56 6.21
C VAL A 76 13.73 2.05 6.00
N LEU A 77 13.81 1.25 7.07
CA LEU A 77 13.87 -0.22 6.97
C LEU A 77 12.56 -0.83 6.41
N LEU A 78 11.40 -0.31 6.81
CA LEU A 78 10.10 -0.72 6.25
C LEU A 78 9.94 -0.31 4.79
N ALA A 79 10.34 0.92 4.43
CA ALA A 79 10.31 1.41 3.05
C ALA A 79 11.31 0.66 2.15
N ALA A 80 12.51 0.38 2.64
CA ALA A 80 13.52 -0.39 1.94
C ALA A 80 13.10 -1.86 1.77
N GLY A 81 12.55 -2.49 2.81
CA GLY A 81 12.04 -3.86 2.76
C GLY A 81 10.88 -4.02 1.77
N GLY A 82 9.94 -3.08 1.76
CA GLY A 82 8.81 -3.07 0.81
C GLY A 82 9.22 -2.74 -0.62
N GLY A 83 10.15 -1.81 -0.81
CA GLY A 83 10.65 -1.40 -2.13
C GLY A 83 11.44 -2.51 -2.83
N VAL A 84 12.38 -3.14 -2.13
CA VAL A 84 13.18 -4.26 -2.69
C VAL A 84 12.30 -5.48 -2.99
N GLY A 85 11.35 -5.80 -2.12
CA GLY A 85 10.39 -6.90 -2.34
C GLY A 85 9.54 -6.68 -3.60
N SER A 86 9.07 -5.45 -3.80
CA SER A 86 8.20 -5.08 -4.92
C SER A 86 8.94 -5.09 -6.27
N VAL A 87 10.17 -4.61 -6.33
CA VAL A 87 11.03 -4.69 -7.53
C VAL A 87 11.32 -6.15 -7.90
N LYS A 88 11.62 -6.99 -6.91
CA LYS A 88 11.91 -8.42 -7.14
C LYS A 88 10.68 -9.18 -7.63
N ALA A 89 9.49 -8.89 -7.08
CA ALA A 89 8.23 -9.45 -7.54
C ALA A 89 7.89 -9.01 -8.97
N LEU A 90 8.18 -7.76 -9.33
CA LEU A 90 7.99 -7.24 -10.68
C LEU A 90 8.93 -7.91 -11.69
N GLN A 91 10.22 -8.05 -11.36
CA GLN A 91 11.20 -8.74 -12.20
C GLN A 91 10.85 -10.22 -12.39
N THR A 92 10.45 -10.91 -11.32
CA THR A 92 10.04 -12.31 -11.39
C THR A 92 8.81 -12.49 -12.27
N SER A 93 7.83 -11.58 -12.14
CA SER A 93 6.65 -11.59 -12.99
C SER A 93 7.01 -11.31 -14.45
N GLN A 94 7.87 -10.33 -14.74
CA GLN A 94 8.33 -10.05 -16.10
C GLN A 94 9.12 -11.22 -16.72
N SER A 95 9.96 -11.90 -15.94
CA SER A 95 10.70 -13.08 -16.40
C SER A 95 9.75 -14.20 -16.79
N ARG A 96 8.82 -14.53 -15.89
CA ARG A 96 7.78 -15.53 -16.13
C ARG A 96 6.91 -15.19 -17.34
N PHE A 97 6.57 -13.91 -17.50
CA PHE A 97 5.85 -13.44 -18.66
C PHE A 97 6.66 -13.61 -19.96
N ARG A 98 7.95 -13.29 -19.95
CA ARG A 98 8.84 -13.48 -21.12
C ARG A 98 9.08 -14.96 -21.46
N GLU A 99 9.07 -15.82 -20.46
CA GLU A 99 9.31 -17.26 -20.60
C GLU A 99 8.03 -18.04 -20.96
N GLY A 100 6.88 -17.38 -21.08
CA GLY A 100 5.61 -18.05 -21.37
C GLY A 100 5.04 -18.85 -20.21
N GLN A 101 5.56 -18.66 -19.00
CA GLN A 101 5.20 -19.38 -17.78
C GLN A 101 4.26 -18.52 -16.94
N TYR A 102 3.02 -18.33 -17.40
CA TYR A 102 1.97 -17.59 -16.68
C TYR A 102 1.04 -18.53 -15.94
#